data_AF-A0A3L9Z7N1-F1
#
_entry.id   AF-A0A3L9Z7N1-F1
#
_cell.length_a   1.000
_cell.length_b   1.000
_cell.length_c   1.000
_cell.angle_alpha   90.00
_cell.angle_beta   90.00
_cell.angle_gamma   90.00
#
_symmetry.space_group_name_H-M   'P 1'
#
loop_
_entity.id
_entity.type
_entity.pdbx_description
1 polymer ?
#
loop_
_entity_poly.entity_id
_entity_poly.type
_entity_poly.pdbx_seq_one_letter_code
_entity_poly.pdbx_strand_id
1 'polypeptide(L)'
;MKRYLLLTVIFFAFSFSEADAQVSDAFFQDGTAFFQSNVIDGKVDYNGIYKNPETLNNLLKQAETSKVPLSNTKEYQAFWINAYNLAVIKGIIDNYPIASPLDKKGFFDATTYNLGGKSITLNDIENKMLRANFEDARFHFVLVCGAKGCPPLISEAYTPNNIEKLLEQQTIKAINNSSFIRVSDGGVSISEIFKWYKEDFTQNGSSEVDFLNRYMKKKLSENAEVTYYSYDWRLNSK
;
A
#
# COMPACT_ATOMS: atom_id res chain seq x y z
N MET A 1 -40.75 -63.16 -25.72
CA MET A 1 -39.59 -62.25 -25.82
C MET A 1 -39.76 -61.14 -24.78
N LYS A 2 -39.04 -61.18 -23.66
CA LYS A 2 -39.12 -60.17 -22.60
C LYS A 2 -38.26 -58.96 -23.01
N ARG A 3 -38.87 -57.79 -23.19
CA ARG A 3 -38.15 -56.53 -23.48
C ARG A 3 -37.83 -55.86 -22.15
N TYR A 4 -36.55 -55.77 -21.80
CA TYR A 4 -36.08 -54.97 -20.67
C TYR A 4 -35.93 -53.52 -21.12
N LEU A 5 -36.62 -52.61 -20.44
CA LEU A 5 -36.52 -51.17 -20.63
C LEU A 5 -35.30 -50.68 -19.83
N LEU A 6 -34.21 -50.30 -20.50
CA LEU A 6 -33.06 -49.67 -19.85
C LEU A 6 -33.43 -48.21 -19.51
N LEU A 7 -33.51 -47.89 -18.23
CA LEU A 7 -33.63 -46.52 -17.72
C LEU A 7 -32.23 -45.95 -17.53
N THR A 8 -31.80 -45.08 -18.44
CA THR A 8 -30.53 -44.36 -18.33
C THR A 8 -30.73 -43.17 -17.40
N VAL A 9 -30.20 -43.25 -16.17
CA VAL A 9 -30.16 -42.12 -15.23
C VAL A 9 -28.99 -41.23 -15.61
N ILE A 10 -29.27 -40.03 -16.13
CA ILE A 10 -28.26 -39.02 -16.44
C ILE A 10 -27.96 -38.23 -15.16
N PHE A 11 -26.78 -38.47 -14.57
CA PHE A 11 -26.24 -37.64 -13.49
C PHE A 11 -25.70 -36.34 -14.11
N PHE A 12 -26.42 -35.24 -13.97
CA PHE A 12 -25.88 -33.90 -14.23
C PHE A 12 -24.98 -33.50 -13.06
N ALA A 13 -23.66 -33.61 -13.25
CA ALA A 13 -22.69 -32.98 -12.36
C ALA A 13 -22.74 -31.46 -12.60
N PHE A 14 -23.39 -30.72 -11.71
CA PHE A 14 -23.28 -29.27 -11.67
C PHE A 14 -21.90 -28.91 -11.12
N SER A 15 -20.95 -28.61 -12.02
CA SER A 15 -19.72 -27.93 -11.64
C SER A 15 -20.08 -26.48 -11.27
N PHE A 16 -20.15 -26.19 -9.97
CA PHE A 16 -20.11 -24.80 -9.51
C PHE A 16 -18.73 -24.24 -9.83
N SER A 17 -18.63 -23.42 -10.87
CA SER A 17 -17.50 -22.51 -11.02
C SER A 17 -17.60 -21.47 -9.90
N GLU A 18 -16.66 -21.47 -8.95
CA GLU A 18 -16.45 -20.28 -8.14
C GLU A 18 -16.11 -19.15 -9.12
N ALA A 19 -17.02 -18.20 -9.28
CA ALA A 19 -16.68 -16.97 -9.96
C ALA A 19 -15.59 -16.30 -9.11
N ASP A 20 -14.37 -16.18 -9.65
CA ASP A 20 -13.33 -15.38 -9.03
C ASP A 20 -13.89 -13.96 -8.88
N ALA A 21 -14.13 -13.55 -7.64
CA ALA A 21 -14.64 -12.22 -7.33
C ALA A 21 -13.55 -11.20 -7.67
N GLN A 22 -13.55 -10.70 -8.90
CA GLN A 22 -12.68 -9.61 -9.33
C GLN A 22 -12.93 -8.37 -8.47
N VAL A 23 -11.89 -7.55 -8.24
CA VAL A 23 -12.07 -6.25 -7.58
C VAL A 23 -13.06 -5.42 -8.39
N SER A 24 -14.15 -5.00 -7.74
CA SER A 24 -15.13 -4.15 -8.40
C SER A 24 -14.55 -2.76 -8.65
N ASP A 25 -14.89 -2.14 -9.78
CA ASP A 25 -14.56 -0.73 -10.05
C ASP A 25 -15.02 0.21 -8.92
N ALA A 26 -16.09 -0.17 -8.21
CA ALA A 26 -16.61 0.55 -7.05
C ALA A 26 -15.55 0.71 -5.93
N PHE A 27 -14.71 -0.29 -5.68
CA PHE A 27 -13.66 -0.21 -4.64
C PHE A 27 -12.68 0.93 -4.92
N PHE A 28 -12.27 1.09 -6.18
CA PHE A 28 -11.35 2.15 -6.58
C PHE A 28 -12.01 3.53 -6.58
N GLN A 29 -13.28 3.61 -7.01
CA GLN A 29 -14.05 4.86 -7.04
C GLN A 29 -14.36 5.35 -5.62
N ASP A 30 -14.90 4.47 -4.77
CA ASP A 30 -15.20 4.74 -3.37
C ASP A 30 -13.90 5.05 -2.61
N GLY A 31 -12.81 4.34 -2.92
CA GLY A 31 -11.49 4.61 -2.34
C GLY A 31 -10.98 6.00 -2.69
N THR A 32 -11.16 6.43 -3.94
CA THR A 32 -10.80 7.79 -4.37
C THR A 32 -11.62 8.83 -3.62
N ALA A 33 -12.94 8.66 -3.54
CA ALA A 33 -13.81 9.56 -2.80
C ALA A 33 -13.43 9.65 -1.31
N PHE A 34 -13.09 8.51 -0.71
CA PHE A 34 -12.61 8.45 0.67
C PHE A 34 -11.31 9.22 0.86
N PHE A 35 -10.29 8.97 0.03
CA PHE A 35 -9.01 9.68 0.16
C PHE A 35 -9.16 11.18 -0.11
N GLN A 36 -9.96 11.60 -1.08
CA GLN A 36 -10.25 13.02 -1.35
C GLN A 36 -10.90 13.72 -0.16
N SER A 37 -11.82 13.04 0.52
CA SER A 37 -12.56 13.63 1.64
C SER A 37 -11.72 13.72 2.92
N ASN A 38 -10.72 12.85 3.07
CA ASN A 38 -10.03 12.65 4.34
C ASN A 38 -8.53 12.96 4.32
N VAL A 39 -7.92 13.17 3.15
CA VAL A 39 -6.48 13.48 3.02
C VAL A 39 -6.30 14.93 2.58
N ILE A 40 -5.67 15.73 3.44
CA ILE A 40 -5.40 17.15 3.21
C ILE A 40 -3.90 17.40 3.37
N ASP A 41 -3.26 17.94 2.34
CA ASP A 41 -1.82 18.22 2.31
C ASP A 41 -0.93 17.03 2.73
N GLY A 42 -1.34 15.80 2.39
CA GLY A 42 -0.60 14.60 2.72
C GLY A 42 -0.87 14.01 4.11
N LYS A 43 -1.78 14.63 4.88
CA LYS A 43 -2.15 14.24 6.25
C LYS A 43 -3.59 13.75 6.29
N VAL A 44 -3.90 12.90 7.26
CA VAL A 44 -5.21 12.23 7.37
C VAL A 44 -6.07 12.88 8.45
N ASP A 45 -7.37 13.06 8.17
CA ASP A 45 -8.39 13.47 9.14
C ASP A 45 -8.83 12.34 10.07
N TYR A 46 -7.92 11.86 10.93
CA TYR A 46 -8.27 10.78 11.85
C TYR A 46 -9.45 11.12 12.78
N ASN A 47 -9.56 12.38 13.23
CA ASN A 47 -10.67 12.82 14.06
C ASN A 47 -12.01 12.79 13.31
N GLY A 48 -12.05 13.25 12.06
CA GLY A 48 -13.25 13.20 11.21
C GLY A 48 -13.68 11.78 10.90
N ILE A 49 -12.73 10.91 10.53
CA ILE A 49 -12.99 9.49 10.27
C ILE A 49 -13.47 8.78 11.54
N TYR A 50 -12.84 9.04 12.70
CA TYR A 50 -13.23 8.43 13.96
C TYR A 50 -14.68 8.73 14.34
N LYS A 51 -15.15 9.96 14.04
CA LYS A 51 -16.55 10.35 14.25
C LYS A 51 -17.51 9.72 13.26
N ASN A 52 -17.06 9.39 12.04
CA ASN A 52 -17.90 8.85 10.97
C ASN A 52 -17.17 7.70 10.22
N PRO A 53 -16.97 6.52 10.86
CA PRO A 53 -16.11 5.47 10.32
C PRO A 53 -16.77 4.62 9.22
N GLU A 54 -18.05 4.86 8.91
CA GLU A 54 -18.86 4.00 8.03
C GLU A 54 -18.26 3.83 6.64
N THR A 55 -17.80 4.92 6.01
CA THR A 55 -17.18 4.87 4.67
C THR A 55 -15.92 4.00 4.67
N LEU A 56 -15.07 4.11 5.69
CA LEU A 56 -13.87 3.29 5.83
C LEU A 56 -14.22 1.81 6.03
N ASN A 57 -15.17 1.52 6.92
CA ASN A 57 -15.59 0.15 7.21
C ASN A 57 -16.22 -0.52 5.97
N ASN A 58 -17.01 0.22 5.19
CA ASN A 58 -17.61 -0.29 3.95
C ASN A 58 -16.54 -0.59 2.89
N LEU A 59 -15.53 0.26 2.74
CA LEU A 59 -14.40 0.02 1.84
C LEU A 59 -13.62 -1.24 2.21
N LEU A 60 -13.34 -1.43 3.49
CA LEU A 60 -12.68 -2.64 3.97
C LEU A 60 -13.54 -3.88 3.77
N LYS A 61 -14.87 -3.74 3.86
CA LYS A 61 -15.79 -4.83 3.57
C LYS A 61 -15.77 -5.23 2.09
N GLN A 62 -15.67 -4.27 1.18
CA GLN A 62 -15.48 -4.55 -0.25
C GLN A 62 -14.13 -5.26 -0.50
N ALA A 63 -13.08 -4.82 0.19
CA ALA A 63 -11.75 -5.41 0.07
C ALA A 63 -11.65 -6.83 0.66
N GLU A 64 -12.48 -7.16 1.66
CA GLU A 64 -12.53 -8.49 2.29
C GLU A 64 -12.80 -9.61 1.28
N THR A 65 -13.79 -9.41 0.40
CA THR A 65 -14.23 -10.45 -0.56
C THR A 65 -13.55 -10.36 -1.92
N SER A 66 -12.76 -9.31 -2.15
CA SER A 66 -12.04 -9.11 -3.41
C SER A 66 -10.95 -10.18 -3.59
N LYS A 67 -10.77 -10.69 -4.81
CA LYS A 67 -9.66 -11.57 -5.19
C LYS A 67 -9.03 -11.04 -6.47
N VAL A 68 -7.73 -10.78 -6.44
CA VAL A 68 -6.96 -10.40 -7.63
C VAL A 68 -5.85 -11.41 -7.87
N PRO A 69 -5.82 -12.08 -9.03
CA PRO A 69 -4.73 -12.98 -9.35
C PRO A 69 -3.45 -12.19 -9.63
N LEU A 70 -2.29 -12.75 -9.25
CA LEU A 70 -0.99 -12.12 -9.50
C LEU A 70 -0.72 -11.88 -10.99
N SER A 71 -1.35 -12.67 -11.87
CA SER A 71 -1.28 -12.48 -13.33
C SER A 71 -1.87 -11.15 -13.81
N ASN A 72 -2.76 -10.51 -13.05
CA ASN A 72 -3.21 -9.15 -13.31
C ASN A 72 -2.40 -8.14 -12.49
N THR A 73 -1.11 -8.02 -12.81
CA THR A 73 -0.12 -7.23 -12.04
C THR A 73 -0.60 -5.84 -11.62
N LYS A 74 -1.17 -5.06 -12.54
CA LYS A 74 -1.57 -3.68 -12.26
C LYS A 74 -2.74 -3.59 -11.29
N GLU A 75 -3.75 -4.43 -11.47
CA GLU A 75 -4.88 -4.53 -10.53
C GLU A 75 -4.43 -5.07 -9.18
N TYR A 76 -3.50 -6.03 -9.19
CA TYR A 76 -2.96 -6.65 -7.98
C TYR A 76 -2.23 -5.63 -7.12
N GLN A 77 -1.29 -4.88 -7.72
CA GLN A 77 -0.56 -3.80 -7.03
C GLN A 77 -1.52 -2.71 -6.54
N ALA A 78 -2.42 -2.23 -7.41
CA ALA A 78 -3.40 -1.21 -7.06
C ALA A 78 -4.28 -1.63 -5.87
N PHE A 79 -4.80 -2.85 -5.89
CA PHE A 79 -5.59 -3.41 -4.80
C PHE A 79 -4.81 -3.42 -3.49
N TRP A 80 -3.63 -4.03 -3.46
CA TRP A 80 -2.87 -4.20 -2.22
C TRP A 80 -2.33 -2.89 -1.65
N ILE A 81 -1.94 -1.93 -2.49
CA ILE A 81 -1.53 -0.59 -2.03
C ILE A 81 -2.71 0.12 -1.36
N ASN A 82 -3.89 0.13 -1.98
CA ASN A 82 -5.07 0.75 -1.37
C ASN A 82 -5.49 0.02 -0.09
N ALA A 83 -5.53 -1.31 -0.12
CA ALA A 83 -5.91 -2.14 1.02
C ALA A 83 -4.98 -1.93 2.21
N TYR A 84 -3.66 -1.83 1.99
CA TYR A 84 -2.69 -1.48 3.02
C TYR A 84 -2.98 -0.11 3.62
N ASN A 85 -3.12 0.94 2.79
CA ASN A 85 -3.33 2.31 3.27
C ASN A 85 -4.65 2.45 4.05
N LEU A 86 -5.73 1.80 3.59
CA LEU A 86 -7.00 1.74 4.31
C LEU A 86 -6.88 0.98 5.63
N ALA A 87 -6.15 -0.14 5.65
CA ALA A 87 -5.93 -0.94 6.85
C ALA A 87 -5.08 -0.20 7.91
N VAL A 88 -4.06 0.56 7.50
CA VAL A 88 -3.31 1.45 8.40
C VAL A 88 -4.25 2.47 9.04
N ILE A 89 -5.07 3.15 8.22
CA ILE A 89 -6.04 4.11 8.73
C ILE A 89 -6.99 3.43 9.73
N LYS A 90 -7.50 2.24 9.40
CA LYS A 90 -8.37 1.47 10.29
C LYS A 90 -7.70 1.10 11.60
N GLY A 91 -6.45 0.62 11.56
CA GLY A 91 -5.68 0.33 12.77
C GLY A 91 -5.54 1.55 13.68
N ILE A 92 -5.33 2.73 13.09
CA ILE A 92 -5.28 3.99 13.85
C ILE A 92 -6.65 4.33 14.45
N ILE A 93 -7.73 4.24 13.66
CA ILE A 93 -9.09 4.54 14.10
C ILE A 93 -9.55 3.62 15.23
N ASP A 94 -9.21 2.33 15.16
CA ASP A 94 -9.56 1.35 16.20
C ASP A 94 -8.83 1.57 17.52
N ASN A 95 -7.75 2.37 17.51
CA ASN A 95 -6.98 2.72 18.70
C ASN A 95 -7.00 4.24 18.97
N TYR A 96 -7.89 5.01 18.32
CA TYR A 96 -7.91 6.46 18.41
C TYR A 96 -8.50 6.94 19.76
N PRO A 97 -7.93 7.98 20.40
CA PRO A 97 -6.72 8.71 20.01
C PRO A 97 -5.43 7.93 20.32
N ILE A 98 -4.49 7.96 19.36
CA ILE A 98 -3.16 7.35 19.47
C ILE A 98 -2.12 8.34 18.96
N ALA A 99 -0.93 8.40 19.59
CA ALA A 99 0.10 9.37 19.22
C ALA A 99 1.05 8.84 18.13
N SER A 100 1.22 7.52 18.07
CA SER A 100 2.04 6.81 17.09
C SER A 100 1.45 5.42 16.81
N PRO A 101 1.48 4.91 15.56
CA PRO A 101 1.15 3.51 15.27
C PRO A 101 1.92 2.52 16.15
N LEU A 102 3.14 2.88 16.58
CA LEU A 102 3.98 2.03 17.45
C LEU A 102 3.48 1.95 18.90
N ASP A 103 2.60 2.85 19.35
CA ASP A 103 2.02 2.77 20.69
C ASP A 103 1.08 1.56 20.82
N LYS A 104 0.61 1.02 19.68
CA LYS A 104 -0.11 -0.24 19.59
C LYS A 104 0.87 -1.37 19.30
N LYS A 105 1.19 -2.17 20.33
CA LYS A 105 1.97 -3.41 20.13
C LYS A 105 1.29 -4.29 19.09
N GLY A 106 2.05 -4.78 18.13
CA GLY A 106 1.54 -5.67 17.10
C GLY A 106 0.85 -4.95 15.93
N PHE A 107 0.96 -3.62 15.81
CA PHE A 107 0.24 -2.85 14.80
C PHE A 107 0.49 -3.37 13.38
N PHE A 108 1.76 -3.62 13.04
CA PHE A 108 2.15 -4.03 11.69
C PHE A 108 2.28 -5.55 11.50
N ASP A 109 2.62 -6.30 12.55
CA ASP A 109 3.10 -7.69 12.48
C ASP A 109 2.22 -8.72 13.21
N ALA A 110 1.22 -8.28 13.98
CA ALA A 110 0.33 -9.19 14.70
C ALA A 110 -1.16 -8.89 14.51
N THR A 111 -1.53 -7.64 14.27
CA THR A 111 -2.91 -7.24 13.99
C THR A 111 -3.27 -7.67 12.57
N THR A 112 -4.33 -8.46 12.44
CA THR A 112 -4.77 -9.01 11.16
C THR A 112 -6.04 -8.33 10.67
N TYR A 113 -6.14 -8.20 9.35
CA TYR A 113 -7.30 -7.70 8.63
C TYR A 113 -7.80 -8.76 7.66
N ASN A 114 -9.12 -8.84 7.45
CA ASN A 114 -9.68 -9.69 6.42
C ASN A 114 -9.69 -8.92 5.09
N LEU A 115 -8.72 -9.21 4.22
CA LEU A 115 -8.50 -8.52 2.95
C LEU A 115 -8.09 -9.53 1.89
N GLY A 116 -8.59 -9.39 0.66
CA GLY A 116 -8.16 -10.26 -0.42
C GLY A 116 -8.58 -11.73 -0.24
N GLY A 117 -9.64 -11.99 0.53
CA GLY A 117 -10.03 -13.33 0.99
C GLY A 117 -9.07 -13.98 1.99
N LYS A 118 -8.23 -13.20 2.69
CA LYS A 118 -7.21 -13.69 3.63
C LYS A 118 -7.28 -12.94 4.95
N SER A 119 -6.93 -13.60 6.05
CA SER A 119 -6.54 -12.93 7.29
C SER A 119 -5.05 -12.60 7.20
N ILE A 120 -4.71 -11.31 7.16
CA ILE A 120 -3.39 -10.82 6.76
C ILE A 120 -2.94 -9.62 7.59
N THR A 121 -1.64 -9.54 7.91
CA THR A 121 -1.06 -8.37 8.60
C THR A 121 -0.62 -7.29 7.61
N LEU A 122 -0.37 -6.07 8.08
CA LEU A 122 0.19 -5.01 7.22
C LEU A 122 1.57 -5.42 6.65
N ASN A 123 2.41 -6.04 7.48
CA ASN A 123 3.71 -6.56 7.06
C ASN A 123 3.59 -7.66 5.99
N ASP A 124 2.56 -8.51 6.07
CA ASP A 124 2.34 -9.52 5.03
C ASP A 124 1.95 -8.87 3.69
N ILE A 125 1.13 -7.82 3.71
CA ILE A 125 0.77 -7.09 2.47
C ILE A 125 2.03 -6.49 1.85
N GLU A 126 2.81 -5.74 2.63
CA GLU A 126 4.02 -5.08 2.14
C GLU A 126 5.07 -6.09 1.67
N ASN A 127 5.43 -7.07 2.50
CA ASN A 127 6.56 -7.94 2.24
C ASN A 127 6.21 -9.13 1.34
N LYS A 128 5.06 -9.77 1.55
CA LYS A 128 4.69 -11.02 0.85
C LYS A 128 3.85 -10.76 -0.40
N MET A 129 2.92 -9.80 -0.36
CA MET A 129 2.07 -9.51 -1.52
C MET A 129 2.79 -8.56 -2.49
N LEU A 130 3.48 -7.53 -2.01
CA LEU A 130 4.11 -6.54 -2.89
C LEU A 130 5.60 -6.79 -3.13
N ARG A 131 6.46 -6.59 -2.12
CA ARG A 131 7.93 -6.59 -2.30
C ARG A 131 8.45 -7.91 -2.90
N ALA A 132 8.01 -9.06 -2.40
CA ALA A 132 8.43 -10.37 -2.89
C ALA A 132 8.03 -10.67 -4.35
N ASN A 133 7.08 -9.93 -4.94
CA ASN A 133 6.56 -10.22 -6.28
C ASN A 133 7.00 -9.22 -7.36
N PHE A 134 7.45 -8.01 -7.02
CA PHE A 134 7.65 -6.94 -8.02
C PHE A 134 9.00 -6.22 -8.00
N GLU A 135 9.89 -6.51 -7.04
CA GLU A 135 11.22 -5.86 -6.94
C GLU A 135 11.19 -4.32 -7.14
N ASP A 136 10.10 -3.66 -6.72
CA ASP A 136 9.88 -2.24 -6.99
C ASP A 136 10.00 -1.42 -5.69
N ALA A 137 11.15 -0.75 -5.52
CA ALA A 137 11.41 0.11 -4.37
C ALA A 137 10.44 1.31 -4.27
N ARG A 138 9.69 1.63 -5.33
CA ARG A 138 8.71 2.72 -5.31
C ARG A 138 7.57 2.45 -4.32
N PHE A 139 7.34 1.20 -3.90
CA PHE A 139 6.34 0.87 -2.88
C PHE A 139 6.56 1.59 -1.55
N HIS A 140 7.81 1.87 -1.18
CA HIS A 140 8.16 2.62 0.03
C HIS A 140 7.66 4.08 0.03
N PHE A 141 7.24 4.60 -1.13
CA PHE A 141 6.68 5.95 -1.26
C PHE A 141 5.16 5.98 -1.34
N VAL A 142 4.50 4.83 -1.36
CA VAL A 142 3.04 4.74 -1.52
C VAL A 142 2.35 3.89 -0.46
N LEU A 143 3.09 3.10 0.32
CA LEU A 143 2.62 2.40 1.51
C LEU A 143 2.83 3.29 2.74
N VAL A 144 1.79 4.04 3.12
CA VAL A 144 1.88 5.05 4.18
C VAL A 144 1.53 4.44 5.53
N CYS A 145 2.55 4.29 6.35
CA CYS A 145 2.54 3.77 7.72
C CYS A 145 1.79 4.60 8.78
N GLY A 146 1.21 5.76 8.42
CA GLY A 146 0.52 6.65 9.36
C GLY A 146 1.44 7.53 10.22
N ALA A 147 2.74 7.58 9.93
CA ALA A 147 3.70 8.41 10.65
C ALA A 147 4.05 9.70 9.88
N LYS A 148 4.50 10.75 10.57
CA LYS A 148 4.99 12.00 9.95
C LYS A 148 6.25 11.80 9.12
N GLY A 149 7.07 10.81 9.47
CA GLY A 149 8.24 10.41 8.69
C GLY A 149 7.89 9.73 7.36
N CYS A 150 6.65 9.27 7.18
CA CYS A 150 6.22 8.63 5.94
C CYS A 150 6.11 9.66 4.81
N PRO A 151 6.31 9.24 3.56
CA PRO A 151 5.92 10.02 2.39
C PRO A 151 4.43 10.44 2.47
N PRO A 152 4.06 11.63 1.95
CA PRO A 152 2.68 12.11 2.01
C PRO A 152 1.69 11.11 1.39
N LEU A 153 0.60 10.80 2.09
CA LEU A 153 -0.50 10.05 1.50
C LEU A 153 -1.18 10.90 0.41
N ILE A 154 -1.54 10.29 -0.71
CA ILE A 154 -2.27 11.01 -1.76
C ILE A 154 -3.77 10.92 -1.56
N SER A 155 -4.46 11.93 -2.07
CA SER A 155 -5.92 12.03 -2.07
C SER A 155 -6.56 11.30 -3.25
N GLU A 156 -5.98 10.20 -3.73
CA GLU A 156 -6.47 9.42 -4.88
C GLU A 156 -6.17 7.94 -4.68
N ALA A 157 -7.08 7.05 -5.09
CA ALA A 157 -6.81 5.62 -5.06
C ALA A 157 -5.94 5.18 -6.24
N TYR A 158 -5.12 4.16 -6.00
CA TYR A 158 -4.39 3.48 -7.05
C TYR A 158 -5.34 2.59 -7.85
N THR A 159 -5.26 2.61 -9.17
CA THR A 159 -6.10 1.83 -10.09
C THR A 159 -5.23 1.19 -11.15
N PRO A 160 -5.70 0.15 -11.86
CA PRO A 160 -4.93 -0.44 -12.95
C PRO A 160 -4.47 0.59 -14.01
N ASN A 161 -5.24 1.67 -14.18
CA ASN A 161 -4.98 2.69 -15.21
C ASN A 161 -4.00 3.78 -14.76
N ASN A 162 -3.89 4.07 -13.46
CA ASN A 162 -3.05 5.16 -12.95
C ASN A 162 -1.82 4.68 -12.13
N ILE A 163 -1.73 3.38 -11.78
CA ILE A 163 -0.71 2.86 -10.84
C ILE A 163 0.72 3.26 -11.20
N GLU A 164 1.18 3.02 -12.44
CA GLU A 164 2.55 3.36 -12.84
C GLU A 164 2.82 4.86 -12.75
N LYS A 165 1.86 5.67 -13.19
CA LYS A 165 1.96 7.13 -13.14
C LYS A 165 2.04 7.60 -11.69
N LEU A 166 1.20 7.07 -10.81
CA LEU A 166 1.18 7.48 -9.40
C LEU A 166 2.42 7.02 -8.63
N LEU A 167 2.91 5.79 -8.86
CA LEU A 167 4.17 5.30 -8.30
C LEU A 167 5.33 6.23 -8.67
N GLU A 168 5.46 6.55 -9.96
CA GLU A 168 6.49 7.45 -10.46
C GLU A 168 6.36 8.85 -9.86
N GLN A 169 5.14 9.42 -9.90
CA GLN A 169 4.88 10.77 -9.39
C GLN A 169 5.15 10.89 -7.90
N GLN A 170 4.75 9.91 -7.07
CA GLN A 170 5.02 9.94 -5.64
C GLN A 170 6.49 9.76 -5.33
N THR A 171 7.19 8.91 -6.07
CA THR A 171 8.63 8.72 -5.93
C THR A 171 9.39 10.02 -6.24
N ILE A 172 9.09 10.66 -7.37
CA ILE A 172 9.67 11.96 -7.73
C ILE A 172 9.33 13.02 -6.66
N LYS A 173 8.08 13.08 -6.21
CA LYS A 173 7.65 14.05 -5.19
C LYS A 173 8.38 13.85 -3.87
N ALA A 174 8.50 12.62 -3.38
CA ALA A 174 9.20 12.30 -2.14
C ALA A 174 10.69 12.61 -2.25
N ILE A 175 11.34 12.18 -3.33
CA ILE A 175 12.79 12.36 -3.52
C ILE A 175 13.18 13.82 -3.70
N ASN A 176 12.28 14.67 -4.20
CA ASN A 176 12.52 16.11 -4.35
C ASN A 176 11.92 16.95 -3.23
N ASN A 177 11.45 16.32 -2.14
CA ASN A 177 10.97 17.03 -0.96
C ASN A 177 12.13 17.23 0.04
N SER A 178 12.50 18.49 0.29
CA SER A 178 13.59 18.87 1.20
C SER A 178 13.38 18.46 2.66
N SER A 179 12.14 18.17 3.08
CA SER A 179 11.89 17.61 4.41
C SER A 179 12.25 16.12 4.51
N PHE A 180 12.28 15.41 3.36
CA PHE A 180 12.49 13.98 3.23
C PHE A 180 13.87 13.60 2.67
N ILE A 181 14.37 14.35 1.68
CA ILE A 181 15.75 14.25 1.18
C ILE A 181 16.46 15.57 1.48
N ARG A 182 17.37 15.55 2.46
CA ARG A 182 18.06 16.74 2.95
C ARG A 182 19.45 16.80 2.33
N VAL A 183 19.57 17.55 1.25
CA VAL A 183 20.85 17.75 0.55
C VAL A 183 21.66 18.84 1.26
N SER A 184 22.94 18.60 1.45
CA SER A 184 23.92 19.55 1.99
C SER A 184 25.19 19.56 1.14
N ASP A 185 26.13 20.46 1.42
CA ASP A 185 27.38 20.53 0.66
C ASP A 185 28.19 19.23 0.87
N GLY A 186 28.32 18.43 -0.19
CA GLY A 186 29.10 17.18 -0.20
C GLY A 186 28.32 15.91 0.15
N GLY A 187 27.04 15.99 0.53
CA GLY A 187 26.29 14.82 0.96
C GLY A 187 24.78 14.96 0.98
N VAL A 188 24.11 13.87 1.33
CA VAL A 188 22.65 13.76 1.46
C VAL A 188 22.29 13.04 2.75
N SER A 189 21.33 13.59 3.49
CA SER A 189 20.72 12.94 4.64
C SER A 189 19.31 12.46 4.27
N ILE A 190 19.08 11.16 4.37
CA ILE A 190 17.84 10.50 3.95
C ILE A 190 17.17 9.75 5.11
N SER A 191 15.91 9.38 4.91
CA SER A 191 15.12 8.65 5.93
C SER A 191 15.75 7.30 6.27
N GLU A 192 15.60 6.85 7.53
CA GLU A 192 15.92 5.48 7.93
C GLU A 192 15.18 4.39 7.15
N ILE A 193 14.10 4.72 6.40
CA ILE A 193 13.49 3.79 5.43
C ILE A 193 14.55 3.23 4.46
N PHE A 194 15.45 4.08 3.96
CA PHE A 194 16.52 3.64 3.05
C PHE A 194 17.50 2.69 3.73
N LYS A 195 17.69 2.82 5.05
CA LYS A 195 18.50 1.92 5.86
C LYS A 195 17.79 0.59 6.13
N TRP A 196 16.50 0.62 6.47
CA TRP A 196 15.72 -0.59 6.80
C TRP A 196 15.47 -1.46 5.58
N TYR A 197 15.29 -0.84 4.41
CA TYR A 197 14.97 -1.50 3.14
C TYR A 197 16.08 -1.34 2.11
N LYS A 198 17.34 -1.29 2.57
CA LYS A 198 18.51 -0.98 1.74
C LYS A 198 18.59 -1.84 0.49
N GLU A 199 18.31 -3.14 0.62
CA GLU A 199 18.34 -4.11 -0.49
C GLU A 199 17.41 -3.74 -1.64
N ASP A 200 16.27 -3.11 -1.37
CA ASP A 200 15.34 -2.67 -2.41
C ASP A 200 15.89 -1.47 -3.18
N PHE A 201 16.62 -0.58 -2.52
CA PHE A 201 17.19 0.62 -3.14
C PHE A 201 18.51 0.37 -3.86
N THR A 202 19.22 -0.72 -3.53
CA THR A 202 20.56 -1.03 -4.07
C THR A 202 20.58 -2.25 -5.00
N GLN A 203 19.48 -2.50 -5.71
CA GLN A 203 19.36 -3.65 -6.62
C GLN A 203 20.38 -3.58 -7.76
N ASN A 204 20.79 -4.75 -8.26
CA ASN A 204 21.69 -4.89 -9.41
C ASN A 204 23.03 -4.13 -9.28
N GLY A 205 23.54 -4.01 -8.06
CA GLY A 205 24.81 -3.32 -7.78
C GLY A 205 24.72 -1.79 -7.78
N SER A 206 23.51 -1.22 -7.87
CA SER A 206 23.29 0.22 -7.73
C SER A 206 23.44 0.68 -6.28
N SER A 207 23.79 1.93 -6.07
CA SER A 207 23.83 2.58 -4.76
C SER A 207 22.52 3.32 -4.44
N GLU A 208 22.34 3.71 -3.18
CA GLU A 208 21.23 4.60 -2.79
C GLU A 208 21.30 5.93 -3.54
N VAL A 209 22.51 6.44 -3.82
CA VAL A 209 22.72 7.65 -4.62
C VAL A 209 22.24 7.45 -6.06
N ASP A 210 22.50 6.28 -6.66
CA ASP A 210 21.99 5.94 -7.99
C ASP A 210 20.47 5.89 -8.02
N PHE A 211 19.85 5.29 -7.00
CA PHE A 211 18.39 5.31 -6.83
C PHE A 211 17.86 6.74 -6.78
N LEU A 212 18.41 7.59 -5.91
CA LEU A 212 17.99 8.99 -5.80
C LEU A 212 18.18 9.74 -7.12
N ASN A 213 19.33 9.59 -7.78
CA ASN A 213 19.68 10.28 -9.03
C ASN A 213 18.79 9.89 -10.23
N ARG A 214 18.05 8.77 -10.16
CA ARG A 214 17.01 8.44 -11.15
C ARG A 214 15.84 9.44 -11.11
N TYR A 215 15.53 9.99 -9.94
CA TYR A 215 14.33 10.80 -9.72
C TYR A 215 14.60 12.24 -9.28
N MET A 216 15.83 12.57 -8.85
CA MET A 216 16.21 13.93 -8.44
C MET A 216 16.27 14.90 -9.63
N LYS A 217 15.71 16.09 -9.44
CA LYS A 217 15.82 17.21 -10.41
C LYS A 217 17.25 17.72 -10.52
N LYS A 218 17.98 17.75 -9.40
CA LYS A 218 19.42 18.09 -9.34
C LYS A 218 20.16 16.87 -8.80
N LYS A 219 20.97 16.26 -9.66
CA LYS A 219 21.74 15.07 -9.30
C LYS A 219 22.76 15.37 -8.22
N LEU A 220 22.95 14.41 -7.33
CA LEU A 220 24.04 14.33 -6.38
C LEU A 220 25.32 13.88 -7.10
N SER A 221 26.47 14.21 -6.52
CA SER A 221 27.74 13.57 -6.90
C SER A 221 27.63 12.06 -6.65
N GLU A 222 28.24 11.25 -7.51
CA GLU A 222 28.30 9.78 -7.34
C GLU A 222 28.94 9.39 -5.99
N ASN A 223 29.85 10.23 -5.47
CA ASN A 223 30.53 10.03 -4.20
C ASN A 223 29.88 10.81 -3.04
N ALA A 224 28.62 11.26 -3.18
CA ALA A 224 27.93 11.99 -2.12
C ALA A 224 27.84 11.12 -0.86
N GLU A 225 28.24 11.69 0.28
CA GLU A 225 28.11 11.00 1.57
C GLU A 225 26.63 10.81 1.92
N VAL A 226 26.22 9.57 2.20
CA VAL A 226 24.85 9.24 2.61
C VAL A 226 24.80 9.08 4.13
N THR A 227 23.95 9.86 4.77
CA THR A 227 23.62 9.75 6.19
C THR A 227 22.14 9.48 6.40
N TYR A 228 21.77 8.94 7.56
CA TYR A 228 20.37 8.66 7.89
C TYR A 228 19.89 9.51 9.06
N TYR A 229 18.70 10.08 8.95
CA TYR A 229 18.05 10.77 10.08
C TYR A 229 16.95 9.90 10.70
N SER A 230 16.75 10.05 12.01
CA SER A 230 15.74 9.27 12.75
C SER A 230 14.32 9.47 12.23
N TYR A 231 13.60 8.36 12.15
CA TYR A 231 12.22 8.36 11.66
C TYR A 231 11.22 8.97 12.66
N ASP A 232 10.40 9.90 12.20
CA ASP A 232 9.37 10.56 13.04
C ASP A 232 8.08 9.74 13.06
N TRP A 233 7.94 8.88 14.07
CA TRP A 233 6.79 8.00 14.28
C TRP A 233 5.51 8.70 14.78
N ARG A 234 5.54 10.00 15.05
CA ARG A 234 4.32 10.73 15.45
C ARG A 234 3.27 10.63 14.35
N LEU A 235 2.00 10.53 14.73
CA LEU A 235 0.88 10.39 13.81
C LEU A 235 0.83 11.53 12.77
N ASN A 236 0.60 11.19 11.50
CA ASN A 236 0.41 12.17 10.41
C ASN A 236 -1.03 12.74 10.37
N SER A 237 -1.53 13.20 11.52
CA SER A 237 -2.84 13.87 11.60
C SER A 237 -2.80 15.25 10.94
N LYS A 238 -3.90 15.61 10.25
CA LYS A 238 -4.14 16.98 9.79
C LYS A 238 -4.38 17.95 10.96
#